data_AF-A0A7X1J6P5-F1
#
_entry.id   AF-A0A7X1J6P5-F1
#
_cell.length_a   1.000
_cell.length_b   1.000
_cell.length_c   1.000
_cell.angle_alpha   90.00
_cell.angle_beta   90.00
_cell.angle_gamma   90.00
#
_symmetry.space_group_name_H-M   'P 1'
#
loop_
_entity.id
_entity.type
_entity.pdbx_description
1 polymer ?
#
loop_
_entity_poly.entity_id
_entity_poly.type
_entity_poly.pdbx_seq_one_letter_code
_entity_poly.pdbx_strand_id
1 'polypeptide(L)'
;MKTTVRTHKIPGYGATLRTSKRLTEQAVKVVHRAVPGSMPDVEVILTSERGMAECVAAAHLALAGSLGRSVVRRAEGRGKQTARDAHACAIPRPDGSALVIVNVNHLPAPSEFARIIVHELVHCMQFSRKDVADEYVSAVREGLGIERRSRRQRRGYDRMVQQDEYEAYGREYLADQLIPGATAA
;
A
#
# COMPACT_ATOMS: atom_id res chain seq x y z
N MET A 1 -0.74 -17.22 -5.05
CA MET A 1 -1.20 -16.00 -4.38
C MET A 1 -1.71 -16.34 -2.99
N LYS A 2 -0.91 -16.00 -1.99
CA LYS A 2 -1.22 -16.05 -0.57
C LYS A 2 -1.61 -14.66 -0.11
N THR A 3 -2.70 -14.54 0.63
CA THR A 3 -3.13 -13.29 1.26
C THR A 3 -3.12 -13.49 2.77
N THR A 4 -2.45 -12.60 3.49
CA THR A 4 -2.43 -12.61 4.96
C THR A 4 -2.89 -11.26 5.49
N VAL A 5 -3.67 -11.27 6.57
CA VAL A 5 -4.05 -10.04 7.28
C VAL A 5 -3.71 -10.22 8.75
N ARG A 6 -2.98 -9.26 9.32
CA ARG A 6 -2.61 -9.26 10.74
C ARG A 6 -2.68 -7.86 11.32
N THR A 7 -2.56 -7.78 12.63
CA THR A 7 -2.43 -6.51 13.34
C THR A 7 -0.98 -6.21 13.70
N HIS A 8 -0.65 -4.93 13.83
CA HIS A 8 0.62 -4.48 14.40
C HIS A 8 0.35 -3.45 15.50
N LYS A 9 0.74 -3.79 16.74
CA LYS A 9 0.67 -2.93 17.93
C LYS A 9 -0.71 -2.29 18.19
N ILE A 10 -1.80 -2.99 17.85
CA ILE A 10 -3.18 -2.58 18.15
C ILE A 10 -3.94 -3.71 18.90
N PRO A 11 -4.09 -3.62 20.24
CA PRO A 11 -4.84 -4.61 21.01
C PRO A 11 -6.36 -4.45 20.83
N GLY A 12 -7.13 -5.53 20.98
CA GLY A 12 -8.61 -5.47 21.04
C GLY A 12 -9.36 -5.44 19.69
N TYR A 13 -8.67 -5.41 18.55
CA TYR A 13 -9.28 -5.30 17.21
C TYR A 13 -9.75 -6.63 16.60
N GLY A 14 -10.19 -7.60 17.41
CA GLY A 14 -10.50 -8.96 16.93
C GLY A 14 -11.64 -9.02 15.91
N ALA A 15 -12.72 -8.27 16.11
CA ALA A 15 -13.84 -8.20 15.17
C ALA A 15 -13.42 -7.51 13.86
N THR A 16 -12.75 -6.36 13.95
CA THR A 16 -12.20 -5.63 12.80
C THR A 16 -11.25 -6.50 11.99
N LEU A 17 -10.37 -7.26 12.65
CA LEU A 17 -9.44 -8.18 11.98
C LEU A 17 -10.18 -9.28 11.21
N ARG A 18 -11.22 -9.89 11.78
CA ARG A 18 -12.01 -10.91 11.07
C ARG A 18 -12.73 -10.34 9.86
N THR A 19 -13.37 -9.19 10.01
CA THR A 19 -14.05 -8.50 8.90
C THR A 19 -13.06 -8.12 7.81
N SER A 20 -11.91 -7.55 8.19
CA SER A 20 -10.85 -7.17 7.26
C SER A 20 -10.30 -8.37 6.50
N LYS A 21 -10.02 -9.49 7.18
CA LYS A 21 -9.61 -10.75 6.54
C LYS A 21 -10.57 -11.17 5.43
N ARG A 22 -11.86 -11.27 5.76
CA ARG A 22 -12.90 -11.68 4.81
C ARG A 22 -12.99 -10.71 3.63
N LEU A 23 -12.99 -9.40 3.89
CA LEU A 23 -13.09 -8.38 2.85
C LEU A 23 -11.85 -8.37 1.96
N THR A 24 -10.64 -8.48 2.53
CA THR A 24 -9.40 -8.57 1.75
C THR A 24 -9.40 -9.81 0.85
N GLU A 25 -9.78 -10.99 1.35
CA GLU A 25 -9.85 -12.21 0.55
C GLU A 25 -10.82 -12.12 -0.63
N GLN A 26 -11.96 -11.43 -0.43
CA GLN A 26 -12.92 -11.18 -1.49
C GLN A 26 -12.41 -10.11 -2.47
N ALA A 27 -11.88 -8.99 -1.97
CA ALA A 27 -11.34 -7.89 -2.74
C ALA A 27 -10.23 -8.35 -3.68
N VAL A 28 -9.31 -9.18 -3.19
CA VAL A 28 -8.24 -9.77 -3.99
C VAL A 28 -8.79 -10.51 -5.21
N LYS A 29 -9.86 -11.30 -5.06
CA LYS A 29 -10.47 -12.04 -6.17
C LYS A 29 -11.13 -11.11 -7.18
N VAL A 30 -11.80 -10.06 -6.71
CA VAL A 30 -12.48 -9.09 -7.58
C VAL A 30 -11.44 -8.28 -8.36
N VAL A 31 -10.44 -7.72 -7.67
CA VAL A 31 -9.36 -6.93 -8.29
C VAL A 31 -8.55 -7.78 -9.27
N HIS A 32 -8.17 -9.01 -8.89
CA HIS A 32 -7.40 -9.90 -9.77
C HIS A 32 -8.11 -10.19 -11.11
N ARG A 33 -9.44 -10.24 -11.13
CA ARG A 33 -10.22 -10.45 -12.37
C ARG A 33 -10.40 -9.18 -13.19
N ALA A 34 -10.39 -8.01 -12.55
CA ALA A 34 -10.78 -6.75 -13.17
C ALA A 34 -9.59 -5.89 -13.61
N VAL A 35 -8.41 -6.09 -13.03
CA VAL A 35 -7.21 -5.30 -13.28
C VAL A 35 -6.18 -6.13 -14.06
N PRO A 36 -5.59 -5.61 -15.15
CA PRO A 36 -4.51 -6.30 -15.84
C PRO A 36 -3.25 -6.43 -14.99
N GLY A 37 -2.64 -7.62 -15.00
CA GLY A 37 -1.41 -7.95 -14.29
C GLY A 37 -1.51 -9.31 -13.57
N SER A 38 -0.58 -9.55 -12.66
CA SER A 38 -0.60 -10.72 -11.77
C SER A 38 -0.63 -10.26 -10.32
N MET A 39 -1.63 -10.68 -9.56
CA MET A 39 -1.69 -10.31 -8.15
C MET A 39 -0.54 -11.00 -7.38
N PRO A 40 0.38 -10.23 -6.76
CA PRO A 40 1.45 -10.82 -5.97
C PRO A 40 0.88 -11.45 -4.69
N ASP A 41 1.72 -12.14 -3.93
CA ASP A 41 1.37 -12.44 -2.54
C ASP A 41 1.20 -11.12 -1.77
N VAL A 42 0.11 -10.97 -1.01
CA VAL A 42 -0.23 -9.72 -0.33
C VAL A 42 -0.29 -9.94 1.18
N GLU A 43 0.43 -9.11 1.91
CA GLU A 43 0.28 -8.98 3.35
C GLU A 43 -0.41 -7.65 3.69
N VAL A 44 -1.48 -7.70 4.47
CA VAL A 44 -2.17 -6.52 4.98
C VAL A 44 -1.90 -6.38 6.47
N ILE A 45 -1.38 -5.23 6.89
CA ILE A 45 -1.15 -4.88 8.28
C ILE A 45 -2.16 -3.82 8.69
N LEU A 46 -3.01 -4.18 9.65
CA LEU A 46 -3.88 -3.24 10.35
C LEU A 46 -3.12 -2.64 11.53
N THR A 47 -3.02 -1.32 11.60
CA THR A 47 -2.24 -0.66 12.65
C THR A 47 -2.75 0.75 12.94
N SER A 48 -2.19 1.41 13.95
CA SER A 48 -2.46 2.83 14.24
C SER A 48 -1.55 3.73 13.39
N GLU A 49 -1.78 5.04 13.41
CA GLU A 49 -0.90 6.03 12.74
C GLU A 49 0.59 5.83 13.08
N ARG A 50 0.91 5.66 14.38
CA ARG A 50 2.28 5.39 14.81
C ARG A 50 2.83 4.09 14.22
N GLY A 51 2.04 3.02 14.25
CA GLY A 51 2.49 1.75 13.72
C GLY A 51 2.62 1.77 12.19
N MET A 52 1.81 2.58 11.49
CA MET A 52 1.95 2.82 10.06
C MET A 52 3.29 3.51 9.77
N ALA A 53 3.64 4.55 10.52
CA ALA A 53 4.93 5.21 10.35
C ALA A 53 6.13 4.26 10.55
N GLU A 54 6.04 3.37 11.54
CA GLU A 54 7.07 2.35 11.81
C GLU A 54 7.14 1.30 10.69
N CYS A 55 6.00 0.77 10.23
CA CYS A 55 5.93 -0.23 9.16
C CYS A 55 6.39 0.33 7.81
N VAL A 56 5.99 1.55 7.45
CA VAL A 56 6.43 2.22 6.21
C VAL A 56 7.94 2.45 6.23
N ALA A 57 8.48 2.96 7.35
CA ALA A 57 9.92 3.16 7.49
C ALA A 57 10.70 1.84 7.33
N ALA A 58 10.24 0.77 7.97
CA ALA A 58 10.85 -0.56 7.85
C ALA A 58 10.80 -1.10 6.42
N ALA A 59 9.66 -0.95 5.73
CA ALA A 59 9.50 -1.39 4.34
C ALA A 59 10.42 -0.61 3.38
N HIS A 60 10.50 0.72 3.54
CA HIS A 60 11.42 1.55 2.77
C HIS A 60 12.89 1.18 3.00
N LEU A 61 13.29 0.88 4.24
CA LEU A 61 14.65 0.42 4.54
C LEU A 61 14.95 -0.93 3.89
N ALA A 62 13.96 -1.84 3.85
CA ALA A 62 14.10 -3.13 3.18
C ALA A 62 14.34 -2.95 1.67
N LEU A 63 13.55 -2.09 1.01
CA LEU A 63 13.73 -1.76 -0.41
C LEU A 63 15.05 -1.03 -0.69
N ALA A 64 15.47 -0.17 0.23
CA ALA A 64 16.69 0.58 0.11
C ALA A 64 17.96 -0.28 0.26
N GLY A 65 17.87 -1.45 0.90
CA GLY A 65 19.03 -2.31 1.16
C GLY A 65 20.13 -1.61 1.97
N SER A 66 19.79 -0.62 2.80
CA SER A 66 20.74 0.19 3.55
C SER A 66 20.21 0.55 4.93
N LEU A 67 21.07 0.42 5.94
CA LEU A 67 20.77 0.73 7.35
C LEU A 67 21.65 1.88 7.90
N GLY A 68 22.21 2.71 7.02
CA GLY A 68 22.99 3.87 7.45
C GLY A 68 22.16 4.82 8.33
N ARG A 69 22.75 5.38 9.39
CA ARG A 69 22.03 6.23 10.36
C ARG A 69 21.23 7.37 9.71
N SER A 70 21.78 8.01 8.68
CA SER A 70 21.11 9.06 7.92
C SER A 70 19.92 8.54 7.10
N VAL A 71 20.05 7.34 6.51
CA VAL A 71 18.99 6.65 5.76
C VAL A 71 17.84 6.29 6.69
N VAL A 72 18.14 5.70 7.86
CA VAL A 72 17.15 5.34 8.89
C VAL A 72 16.34 6.57 9.32
N ARG A 73 17.01 7.68 9.66
CA ARG A 73 16.33 8.92 10.06
C ARG A 73 15.41 9.48 8.96
N ARG A 74 15.82 9.39 7.69
CA ARG A 74 14.98 9.82 6.56
C ARG A 74 13.79 8.88 6.36
N ALA A 75 13.99 7.57 6.49
CA ALA A 75 12.93 6.58 6.39
C ALA A 75 11.86 6.80 7.47
N GLU A 76 12.27 7.05 8.72
CA GLU A 76 11.37 7.42 9.82
C GLU A 76 10.59 8.70 9.52
N GLY A 77 11.27 9.74 9.00
CA GLY A 77 10.62 10.99 8.61
C GLY A 77 9.55 10.78 7.53
N ARG A 78 9.87 10.01 6.48
CA ARG A 78 8.92 9.67 5.42
C ARG A 78 7.77 8.79 5.90
N GLY A 79 8.05 7.84 6.79
CA GLY A 79 7.03 7.02 7.43
C GLY A 79 6.03 7.87 8.21
N LYS A 80 6.50 8.83 9.00
CA LYS A 80 5.64 9.79 9.71
C LYS A 80 4.83 10.66 8.76
N GLN A 81 5.42 11.12 7.65
CA GLN A 81 4.69 11.91 6.66
C GLN A 81 3.57 11.07 6.03
N THR A 82 3.89 9.85 5.59
CA THR A 82 2.92 8.93 4.98
C THR A 82 1.76 8.62 5.93
N ALA A 83 2.05 8.34 7.20
CA ALA A 83 1.03 8.03 8.19
C ALA A 83 0.07 9.20 8.49
N ARG A 84 0.51 10.45 8.27
CA ARG A 84 -0.33 11.66 8.42
C ARG A 84 -1.19 11.92 7.19
N ASP A 85 -0.64 11.65 6.01
CA ASP A 85 -1.25 12.03 4.74
C ASP A 85 -2.18 10.95 4.17
N ALA A 86 -2.01 9.68 4.58
CA ALA A 86 -2.67 8.55 3.96
C ALA A 86 -3.37 7.63 4.96
N HIS A 87 -4.56 7.14 4.59
CA HIS A 87 -5.30 6.14 5.36
C HIS A 87 -4.73 4.73 5.19
N ALA A 88 -4.12 4.46 4.04
CA ALA A 88 -3.40 3.24 3.75
C ALA A 88 -2.29 3.51 2.73
N CYS A 89 -1.42 2.52 2.53
CA CYS A 89 -0.48 2.53 1.42
C CYS A 89 -0.03 1.11 1.05
N ALA A 90 0.14 0.89 -0.25
CA ALA A 90 0.77 -0.30 -0.81
C ALA A 90 2.26 -0.05 -1.08
N ILE A 91 3.09 -1.03 -0.73
CA ILE A 91 4.55 -0.98 -0.89
C ILE A 91 5.00 -2.33 -1.47
N PRO A 92 5.74 -2.38 -2.59
CA PRO A 92 6.32 -3.61 -3.10
C PRO A 92 7.40 -4.10 -2.13
N ARG A 93 7.67 -5.41 -2.09
CA ARG A 93 8.73 -6.00 -1.28
C ARG A 93 9.84 -6.58 -2.17
N PRO A 94 11.09 -6.66 -1.66
CA PRO A 94 12.21 -7.22 -2.42
C PRO A 94 12.01 -8.67 -2.89
N ASP A 95 11.12 -9.43 -2.25
CA ASP A 95 10.79 -10.81 -2.59
C ASP A 95 9.69 -10.94 -3.67
N GLY A 96 9.24 -9.81 -4.25
CA GLY A 96 8.19 -9.77 -5.27
C GLY A 96 6.77 -9.82 -4.71
N SER A 97 6.59 -9.89 -3.39
CA SER A 97 5.29 -9.75 -2.74
C SER A 97 4.95 -8.27 -2.49
N ALA A 98 3.73 -7.96 -2.04
CA ALA A 98 3.31 -6.61 -1.69
C ALA A 98 2.86 -6.53 -0.23
N LEU A 99 3.10 -5.37 0.38
CA LEU A 99 2.66 -5.01 1.72
C LEU A 99 1.65 -3.87 1.63
N VAL A 100 0.46 -4.07 2.17
CA VAL A 100 -0.53 -3.02 2.38
C VAL A 100 -0.57 -2.69 3.87
N ILE A 101 -0.43 -1.42 4.22
CA ILE A 101 -0.50 -0.95 5.60
C ILE A 101 -1.74 -0.07 5.70
N VAL A 102 -2.62 -0.37 6.65
CA VAL A 102 -3.88 0.36 6.83
C VAL A 102 -3.93 0.95 8.24
N ASN A 103 -4.15 2.25 8.32
CA ASN A 103 -4.37 2.96 9.58
C ASN A 103 -5.83 2.81 10.01
N VAL A 104 -6.06 1.95 11.01
CA VAL A 104 -7.42 1.64 11.50
C VAL A 104 -8.10 2.83 12.17
N ASN A 105 -7.35 3.84 12.59
CA ASN A 105 -7.93 5.05 13.19
C ASN A 105 -8.74 5.87 12.17
N HIS A 106 -8.50 5.68 10.86
CA HIS A 106 -9.24 6.33 9.78
C HIS A 106 -10.29 5.43 9.13
N LEU A 107 -10.65 4.30 9.75
CA LEU A 107 -11.66 3.37 9.23
C LEU A 107 -12.96 3.46 10.04
N PRO A 108 -13.85 4.44 9.75
CA PRO A 108 -15.11 4.58 10.48
C PRO A 108 -16.10 3.45 10.19
N ALA A 109 -15.98 2.76 9.06
CA ALA A 109 -16.92 1.72 8.64
C ALA A 109 -16.27 0.63 7.77
N PRO A 110 -16.86 -0.60 7.71
CA PRO A 110 -16.41 -1.66 6.81
C PRO A 110 -16.46 -1.30 5.32
N SER A 111 -17.40 -0.44 4.89
CA SER A 111 -17.49 0.07 3.52
C SER A 111 -16.25 0.86 3.12
N GLU A 112 -15.78 1.74 4.00
CA GLU A 112 -14.57 2.53 3.78
C GLU A 112 -13.33 1.63 3.72
N PHE A 113 -13.25 0.60 4.56
CA PHE A 113 -12.21 -0.42 4.44
C PHE A 113 -12.27 -1.16 3.10
N ALA A 114 -13.47 -1.52 2.63
CA ALA A 114 -13.65 -2.20 1.34
C ALA A 114 -13.18 -1.32 0.17
N ARG A 115 -13.48 -0.02 0.20
CA ARG A 115 -13.02 0.97 -0.78
C ARG A 115 -11.50 1.10 -0.77
N ILE A 116 -10.92 1.37 0.40
CA ILE A 116 -9.47 1.52 0.59
C ILE A 116 -8.73 0.24 0.18
N ILE A 117 -9.17 -0.94 0.61
CA ILE A 117 -8.44 -2.17 0.29
C ILE A 117 -8.49 -2.49 -1.20
N VAL A 118 -9.59 -2.18 -1.89
CA VAL A 118 -9.65 -2.30 -3.35
C VAL A 118 -8.63 -1.37 -4.01
N HIS A 119 -8.56 -0.11 -3.59
CA HIS A 119 -7.59 0.88 -4.07
C HIS A 119 -6.14 0.36 -3.91
N GLU A 120 -5.76 -0.05 -2.70
CA GLU A 120 -4.40 -0.52 -2.42
C GLU A 120 -4.06 -1.84 -3.15
N LEU A 121 -5.05 -2.71 -3.38
CA LEU A 121 -4.84 -3.94 -4.15
C LEU A 121 -4.65 -3.67 -5.65
N VAL A 122 -5.19 -2.57 -6.18
CA VAL A 122 -4.87 -2.12 -7.55
C VAL A 122 -3.41 -1.72 -7.63
N HIS A 123 -2.87 -1.00 -6.64
CA HIS A 123 -1.43 -0.74 -6.56
C HIS A 123 -0.59 -2.02 -6.45
N CYS A 124 -1.05 -3.00 -5.69
CA CYS A 124 -0.39 -4.31 -5.63
C CYS A 124 -0.33 -5.00 -7.01
N MET A 125 -1.41 -4.91 -7.81
CA MET A 125 -1.42 -5.40 -9.19
C MET A 125 -0.45 -4.62 -10.08
N GLN A 126 -0.40 -3.30 -9.92
CA GLN A 126 0.48 -2.43 -10.70
C GLN A 126 1.96 -2.76 -10.45
N PHE A 127 2.37 -3.14 -9.24
CA PHE A 127 3.74 -3.57 -8.97
C PHE A 127 4.19 -4.80 -9.76
N SER A 128 3.25 -5.63 -10.24
CA SER A 128 3.58 -6.78 -11.11
C SER A 128 3.88 -6.39 -12.55
N ARG A 129 3.59 -5.15 -12.94
CA ARG A 129 3.82 -4.65 -14.30
C ARG A 129 5.30 -4.34 -14.46
N LYS A 130 5.74 -4.43 -15.72
CA LYS A 130 7.12 -4.18 -16.09
C LYS A 130 7.59 -2.81 -15.59
N ASP A 131 8.76 -2.78 -14.97
CA ASP A 131 9.49 -1.60 -14.48
C ASP A 131 8.82 -0.83 -13.31
N VAL A 132 7.55 -1.09 -12.94
CA VAL A 132 6.84 -0.30 -11.91
C VAL A 132 7.48 -0.47 -10.52
N ALA A 133 7.75 -1.71 -10.10
CA ALA A 133 8.39 -1.98 -8.81
C ALA A 133 9.82 -1.40 -8.75
N ASP A 134 10.58 -1.50 -9.85
CA ASP A 134 11.94 -0.99 -9.93
C ASP A 134 11.98 0.54 -9.86
N GLU A 135 11.04 1.21 -10.56
CA GLU A 135 10.88 2.66 -10.50
C GLU A 135 10.46 3.13 -9.10
N TYR A 136 9.59 2.37 -8.41
CA TYR A 136 9.23 2.62 -7.01
C TYR A 136 10.47 2.50 -6.10
N VAL A 137 11.24 1.43 -6.23
CA VAL A 137 12.48 1.22 -5.47
C VAL A 137 13.47 2.35 -5.71
N SER A 138 13.66 2.78 -6.96
CA SER A 138 14.53 3.91 -7.30
C SER A 138 14.03 5.22 -6.66
N ALA A 139 12.72 5.47 -6.67
CA ALA A 139 12.13 6.63 -6.00
C ALA A 139 12.32 6.61 -4.48
N VAL A 140 12.19 5.43 -3.84
CA VAL A 140 12.49 5.25 -2.42
C VAL A 140 13.96 5.55 -2.14
N ARG A 141 14.88 4.98 -2.92
CA ARG A 141 16.33 5.18 -2.77
C ARG A 141 16.73 6.65 -2.95
N GLU A 142 16.12 7.37 -3.89
CA GLU A 142 16.28 8.82 -4.03
C GLU A 142 15.74 9.56 -2.81
N GLY A 143 14.51 9.23 -2.38
CA GLY A 143 13.87 9.84 -1.21
C GLY A 143 14.64 9.67 0.09
N LEU A 144 15.46 8.62 0.19
CA LEU A 144 16.36 8.35 1.31
C LEU A 144 17.78 8.94 1.11
N GLY A 145 18.05 9.55 -0.04
CA GLY A 145 19.31 10.18 -0.39
C GLY A 145 20.44 9.18 -0.66
N ILE A 146 20.11 7.96 -1.09
CA ILE A 146 21.08 6.93 -1.51
C ILE A 146 21.46 7.13 -2.96
N GLU A 147 20.47 7.39 -3.81
CA GLU A 147 20.65 7.62 -5.24
C GLU A 147 20.16 9.02 -5.62
N ARG A 148 20.62 9.50 -6.78
CA ARG A 148 20.13 10.75 -7.37
C ARG A 148 19.42 10.41 -8.67
N ARG A 149 18.18 10.88 -8.83
CA ARG A 149 17.49 10.80 -10.12
C ARG A 149 17.59 12.14 -10.83
N SER A 150 17.74 12.06 -12.15
CA SER A 150 17.65 13.24 -13.01
C SER A 150 16.24 13.84 -12.95
N ARG A 151 16.11 15.13 -13.28
CA ARG A 151 14.79 15.79 -13.36
C ARG A 151 13.83 15.08 -14.33
N ARG A 152 14.36 14.50 -15.41
CA ARG A 152 13.58 13.74 -16.40
C ARG A 152 13.01 12.46 -15.79
N GLN A 153 13.81 11.73 -15.02
CA GLN A 153 13.37 10.52 -14.32
C GLN A 153 12.29 10.82 -13.29
N ARG A 154 12.45 11.88 -12.47
CA ARG A 154 11.41 12.29 -11.51
C ARG A 154 10.07 12.59 -12.18
N ARG A 155 10.08 13.41 -13.24
CA ARG A 155 8.86 13.70 -14.02
C ARG A 155 8.27 12.46 -14.71
N GLY A 156 9.11 11.48 -15.04
CA GLY A 156 8.64 10.18 -15.55
C GLY A 156 7.86 9.44 -14.48
N TYR A 157 8.47 9.31 -13.29
CA TYR A 157 7.86 8.70 -12.13
C TYR A 157 6.58 9.41 -11.67
N ASP A 158 6.58 10.73 -11.56
CA ASP A 158 5.40 11.49 -11.14
C ASP A 158 4.20 11.25 -12.08
N ARG A 159 4.46 11.15 -13.39
CA ARG A 159 3.41 10.81 -14.38
C ARG A 159 2.94 9.37 -14.26
N MET A 160 3.85 8.43 -14.01
CA MET A 160 3.52 7.03 -13.77
C MET A 160 2.62 6.91 -12.53
N VAL A 161 3.04 7.49 -11.40
CA VAL A 161 2.25 7.53 -10.16
C VAL A 161 0.88 8.14 -10.41
N GLN A 162 0.81 9.30 -11.08
CA GLN A 162 -0.47 9.93 -11.39
C GLN A 162 -1.39 9.03 -12.22
N GLN A 163 -0.86 8.32 -13.21
CA GLN A 163 -1.63 7.37 -14.02
C GLN A 163 -2.10 6.17 -13.18
N ASP A 164 -1.23 5.63 -12.34
CA ASP A 164 -1.53 4.50 -11.47
C ASP A 164 -2.60 4.86 -10.42
N GLU A 165 -2.54 6.06 -9.84
CA GLU A 165 -3.57 6.63 -8.97
C GLU A 165 -4.92 6.78 -9.68
N TYR A 166 -4.93 7.36 -10.90
CA TYR A 166 -6.18 7.48 -11.67
C TYR A 166 -6.82 6.11 -11.95
N GLU A 167 -6.01 5.09 -12.23
CA GLU A 167 -6.51 3.73 -12.39
C GLU A 167 -7.07 3.19 -11.06
N ALA A 168 -6.36 3.35 -9.94
CA ALA A 168 -6.79 2.88 -8.63
C ALA A 168 -8.15 3.50 -8.24
N TYR A 169 -8.29 4.83 -8.35
CA TYR A 169 -9.58 5.52 -8.17
C TYR A 169 -10.65 5.02 -9.13
N GLY A 170 -10.29 4.81 -10.41
CA GLY A 170 -11.19 4.27 -11.42
C GLY A 170 -11.67 2.84 -11.15
N ARG A 171 -11.09 2.14 -10.17
CA ARG A 171 -11.47 0.78 -9.76
C ARG A 171 -12.14 0.69 -8.40
N GLU A 172 -12.29 1.79 -7.67
CA GLU A 172 -12.93 1.78 -6.35
C GLU A 172 -14.40 1.30 -6.39
N TYR A 173 -15.10 1.44 -7.52
CA TYR A 173 -16.45 0.89 -7.75
C TYR A 173 -16.53 -0.63 -7.52
N LEU A 174 -15.40 -1.34 -7.59
CA LEU A 174 -15.36 -2.77 -7.28
C LEU A 174 -15.67 -3.06 -5.80
N ALA A 175 -15.53 -2.07 -4.91
CA ALA A 175 -15.90 -2.20 -3.50
C ALA A 175 -17.40 -2.48 -3.32
N ASP A 176 -18.26 -2.03 -4.24
CA ASP A 176 -19.70 -2.30 -4.20
C ASP A 176 -20.04 -3.79 -4.39
N GLN A 177 -19.12 -4.57 -4.98
CA GLN A 177 -19.26 -6.02 -5.08
C GLN A 177 -18.92 -6.74 -3.76
N LEU A 178 -18.26 -6.04 -2.83
CA LEU A 178 -17.92 -6.55 -1.50
C LEU A 178 -18.99 -6.16 -0.48
N ILE A 179 -19.40 -4.89 -0.53
CA ILE A 179 -20.43 -4.30 0.32
C ILE A 179 -21.27 -3.37 -0.56
N PRO A 180 -22.55 -3.69 -0.83
CA PRO A 180 -23.40 -2.82 -1.65
C PRO A 180 -23.46 -1.38 -1.09
N GLY A 181 -23.20 -0.39 -1.95
CA GLY A 181 -23.20 1.03 -1.58
C GLY A 181 -21.91 1.51 -0.89
N ALA A 182 -20.82 0.75 -0.98
CA ALA A 182 -19.53 1.16 -0.42
C ALA A 182 -18.97 2.43 -1.04
N THR A 183 -19.31 2.75 -2.29
CA THR A 183 -18.87 3.98 -2.97
C THR A 183 -19.85 5.15 -2.88
N ALA A 184 -21.01 4.97 -2.23
CA ALA A 184 -22.07 5.98 -2.13
C ALA A 184 -21.91 6.93 -0.92
N ALA A 185 -20.85 6.77 -0.13
CA ALA A 185 -20.60 7.49 1.11
C ALA A 185 -19.79 8.78 0.90
#